data_AF-A0A7K1DGT3-F1
#
_entry.id   AF-A0A7K1DGT3-F1
#
_cell.length_a   1.000
_cell.length_b   1.000
_cell.length_c   1.000
_cell.angle_alpha   90.00
_cell.angle_beta   90.00
_cell.angle_gamma   90.00
#
_symmetry.space_group_name_H-M   'P 1'
#
loop_
_entity.id
_entity.type
_entity.pdbx_description
1 polymer ?
#
loop_
_entity_poly.entity_id
_entity_poly.type
_entity_poly.pdbx_seq_one_letter_code
_entity_poly.pdbx_strand_id
1 'polypeptide(L)'
;MKFSINRKKLIYILISAAIIIVGGPWLYTSLFRDKPLNPFNETSINNDGVTATTGEIELSGDWKLIDESQVGYRIKERIALKTFETVGRSSEVTGSLKILDSQITQTTFEVDMRTFQSDSGGRDAQFNGRIM
;
A
#
# COMPACT_ATOMS: atom_id res chain seq x y z
N MET A 1 8.06 -52.85 -10.34
CA MET A 1 7.71 -52.26 -11.65
C MET A 1 8.73 -51.15 -11.94
N LYS A 2 9.78 -51.41 -12.73
CA LYS A 2 10.82 -50.41 -13.06
C LYS A 2 10.31 -49.54 -14.21
N PHE A 3 9.89 -48.31 -13.91
CA PHE A 3 9.56 -47.32 -14.95
C PHE A 3 10.86 -46.87 -15.64
N SER A 4 11.16 -47.46 -16.80
CA SER A 4 12.21 -46.95 -17.68
C SER A 4 11.67 -45.74 -18.42
N ILE A 5 11.95 -44.54 -17.89
CA ILE A 5 11.58 -43.28 -18.53
C ILE A 5 12.66 -42.97 -19.57
N ASN A 6 12.26 -42.86 -20.84
CA ASN A 6 13.14 -42.48 -21.94
C ASN A 6 13.75 -41.10 -21.67
N ARG A 7 15.07 -40.94 -21.90
CA ARG A 7 15.77 -39.66 -21.69
C ARG A 7 15.08 -38.46 -22.36
N LYS A 8 14.50 -38.65 -23.56
CA LYS A 8 13.69 -37.62 -24.23
C LYS A 8 12.42 -37.25 -23.46
N LYS A 9 11.70 -38.24 -22.92
CA LYS A 9 10.52 -38.01 -22.06
C LYS A 9 10.90 -37.29 -20.77
N LEU A 10 12.06 -37.62 -20.18
CA LEU A 10 12.60 -36.93 -19.00
C LEU A 10 12.86 -35.44 -19.31
N ILE A 11 13.45 -35.13 -20.47
CA ILE A 11 13.72 -33.76 -20.90
C ILE A 11 12.42 -32.97 -21.07
N TYR A 12 11.41 -33.53 -21.74
CA TYR A 12 10.11 -32.85 -21.89
C TYR A 12 9.42 -32.60 -20.55
N ILE A 13 9.49 -33.56 -19.62
CA ILE A 13 8.95 -33.39 -18.26
C ILE A 13 9.68 -32.23 -17.57
N LEU A 14 11.01 -32.19 -17.62
CA LEU A 14 11.79 -31.11 -17.01
C LEU A 14 11.49 -29.74 -17.62
N ILE A 15 11.35 -29.65 -18.95
CA ILE A 15 10.99 -28.40 -19.63
C ILE A 15 9.58 -27.96 -19.22
N SER A 16 8.60 -28.87 -19.20
CA SER A 16 7.24 -28.54 -18.77
C SER A 16 7.19 -28.08 -17.31
N ALA A 17 7.95 -28.73 -16.43
CA ALA A 17 8.08 -28.35 -15.03
C ALA A 17 8.71 -26.96 -14.90
N ALA A 18 9.77 -26.66 -15.67
CA ALA A 18 10.39 -25.34 -15.68
C ALA A 18 9.43 -24.24 -16.17
N ILE A 19 8.63 -24.51 -17.21
CA ILE A 19 7.62 -23.57 -17.71
C ILE A 19 6.54 -23.33 -16.66
N ILE A 20 6.09 -24.35 -15.94
CA ILE A 20 5.08 -24.19 -14.87
C ILE A 20 5.67 -23.40 -13.69
N ILE A 21 6.91 -23.66 -13.31
CA ILE A 21 7.59 -22.97 -12.19
C ILE A 21 7.78 -21.48 -12.48
N VAL A 22 8.08 -21.10 -13.73
CA VAL A 22 8.27 -19.69 -14.11
C VAL A 22 6.95 -19.03 -14.52
N GLY A 23 6.16 -19.72 -15.33
CA GLY A 23 4.89 -19.22 -15.89
C GLY A 23 3.75 -19.19 -14.87
N GLY A 24 3.72 -20.10 -13.90
CA GLY A 24 2.71 -20.15 -12.84
C GLY A 24 2.67 -18.86 -12.00
N PRO A 25 3.81 -18.43 -11.42
CA PRO A 25 3.88 -17.15 -10.72
C PRO A 25 3.57 -15.94 -11.61
N TRP A 26 4.03 -15.94 -12.86
CA TRP A 26 3.73 -14.86 -13.81
C TRP A 26 2.23 -14.76 -14.12
N LEU A 27 1.59 -15.89 -14.44
CA LEU A 27 0.16 -15.96 -14.74
C LEU A 27 -0.68 -15.58 -13.50
N TYR A 28 -0.30 -16.07 -12.31
CA TYR A 28 -0.97 -15.72 -11.06
C TYR A 28 -0.92 -14.22 -10.77
N THR A 29 0.26 -13.60 -10.93
CA THR A 29 0.42 -12.16 -10.67
C THR A 29 -0.21 -11.29 -11.74
N SER A 30 -0.47 -11.80 -12.94
CA SER A 30 -1.13 -11.08 -14.03
C SER A 30 -2.66 -11.08 -13.93
N LEU A 31 -3.25 -12.21 -13.52
CA LEU A 31 -4.70 -12.38 -13.52
C LEU A 31 -5.40 -11.90 -12.24
N PHE A 32 -4.73 -11.99 -11.09
CA PHE A 32 -5.37 -11.82 -9.78
C PHE A 32 -4.86 -10.62 -8.99
N ARG A 33 -4.10 -9.73 -9.63
CA ARG A 33 -3.48 -8.60 -8.94
C ARG A 33 -3.82 -7.31 -9.66
N ASP A 34 -4.51 -6.45 -8.93
CA ASP A 34 -4.81 -5.10 -9.38
C ASP A 34 -3.57 -4.22 -9.29
N LYS A 35 -3.61 -3.06 -9.96
CA LYS A 35 -2.51 -2.09 -9.88
C LYS A 35 -2.56 -1.40 -8.51
N PRO A 36 -1.39 -1.21 -7.87
CA PRO A 36 -1.37 -0.54 -6.58
C PRO A 36 -1.88 0.88 -6.67
N LEU A 37 -2.50 1.34 -5.59
CA LEU A 37 -2.85 2.74 -5.41
C LEU A 37 -1.58 3.59 -5.54
N ASN A 38 -1.68 4.71 -6.25
CA ASN A 38 -0.58 5.67 -6.34
C ASN A 38 -0.20 6.12 -4.93
N PRO A 39 1.10 6.32 -4.62
CA PRO A 39 1.52 6.85 -3.33
C PRO A 39 0.91 8.23 -3.07
N PHE A 40 0.87 8.68 -1.80
CA PHE A 40 0.60 10.09 -1.55
C PHE A 40 1.65 10.91 -2.29
N ASN A 41 1.18 11.88 -3.08
CA ASN A 41 2.09 12.74 -3.80
C ASN A 41 2.66 13.74 -2.78
N GLU A 42 3.92 13.55 -2.41
CA GLU A 42 4.61 14.42 -1.43
C GLU A 42 4.75 15.88 -1.90
N THR A 43 4.39 16.17 -3.16
CA THR A 43 4.55 17.48 -3.80
C THR A 43 3.23 18.19 -4.15
N SER A 44 2.06 17.60 -3.91
CA SER A 44 0.78 18.26 -4.20
C SER A 44 0.28 19.10 -3.03
N ILE A 45 0.99 20.20 -2.72
CA ILE A 45 0.30 21.37 -2.18
C ILE A 45 -0.30 22.09 -3.39
N ASN A 46 -1.58 21.83 -3.68
CA ASN A 46 -2.29 22.64 -4.65
C ASN A 46 -2.47 24.03 -4.03
N ASN A 47 -1.57 24.96 -4.36
CA ASN A 47 -1.68 26.38 -4.01
C ASN A 47 -2.75 27.11 -4.84
N ASP A 48 -3.70 26.39 -5.43
CA ASP A 48 -4.71 26.97 -6.31
C ASP A 48 -5.68 27.78 -5.45
N GLY A 49 -5.46 29.11 -5.43
CA GLY A 49 -6.21 30.08 -4.63
C GLY A 49 -5.50 30.62 -3.39
N VAL A 50 -4.30 30.15 -3.04
CA VAL A 50 -3.53 30.72 -1.91
C VAL A 50 -2.73 31.92 -2.41
N THR A 51 -3.23 33.13 -2.14
CA THR A 51 -2.39 34.34 -2.27
C THR A 51 -1.35 34.27 -1.17
N ALA A 52 -0.07 34.10 -1.54
CA ALA A 52 1.02 34.12 -0.58
C ALA A 52 0.98 35.43 0.19
N THR A 53 0.62 35.37 1.46
CA THR A 53 0.72 36.52 2.36
C THR A 53 2.19 36.66 2.70
N THR A 54 2.82 37.74 2.25
CA THR A 54 4.20 38.06 2.62
C THR A 54 4.21 38.47 4.09
N GLY A 55 4.45 37.52 4.97
CA GLY A 55 4.51 37.69 6.42
C GLY A 55 5.03 36.41 7.08
N GLU A 56 5.60 36.53 8.27
CA GLU A 56 5.99 35.38 9.09
C GLU A 56 4.72 34.61 9.48
N ILE A 57 4.56 33.39 8.97
CA ILE A 57 3.44 32.52 9.31
C ILE A 57 3.77 31.91 10.68
N GLU A 58 3.06 32.38 11.72
CA GLU A 58 3.12 31.74 13.03
C GLU A 58 2.40 30.38 12.95
N LEU A 59 3.17 29.29 13.05
CA LEU A 59 2.65 27.92 13.04
C LEU A 59 2.23 27.43 14.43
N SER A 60 2.57 28.19 15.48
CA SER A 60 2.25 27.86 16.86
C SER A 60 0.74 27.85 17.08
N GLY A 61 0.23 26.83 17.77
CA GLY A 61 -1.19 26.69 18.07
C GLY A 61 -1.68 25.25 18.13
N ASP A 62 -2.98 25.12 18.34
CA ASP A 62 -3.73 23.86 18.32
C ASP A 62 -4.31 23.62 16.93
N TRP A 63 -3.87 22.55 16.28
CA TRP A 63 -4.30 22.15 14.94
C TRP A 63 -5.18 20.90 15.04
N LYS A 64 -6.23 20.85 14.22
CA LYS A 64 -7.13 19.70 14.11
C LYS A 64 -7.12 19.15 12.69
N LEU A 65 -7.29 17.84 12.58
CA LEU A 65 -7.55 17.21 11.30
C LEU A 65 -8.93 17.65 10.78
N ILE A 66 -9.02 17.78 9.46
CA ILE A 66 -10.24 18.07 8.71
C ILE A 66 -10.70 16.82 7.96
N ASP A 67 -11.91 16.83 7.42
CA ASP A 67 -12.52 15.66 6.76
C ASP A 67 -11.73 15.20 5.51
N GLU A 68 -10.96 16.09 4.88
CA GLU A 68 -10.06 15.75 3.76
C GLU A 68 -8.76 15.05 4.20
N SER A 69 -8.54 14.90 5.51
CA SER A 69 -7.37 14.23 6.06
C SER A 69 -7.40 12.74 5.74
N GLN A 70 -6.24 12.18 5.41
CA GLN A 70 -6.10 10.77 5.13
C GLN A 70 -4.87 10.21 5.83
N VAL A 71 -4.97 8.94 6.23
CA VAL A 71 -3.86 8.13 6.70
C VAL A 71 -3.64 6.98 5.73
N GLY A 72 -2.39 6.60 5.54
CA GLY A 72 -2.07 5.47 4.66
C GLY A 72 -0.76 4.80 5.01
N TYR A 73 -0.62 3.58 4.52
CA TYR A 73 0.59 2.77 4.66
C TYR A 73 1.11 2.32 3.30
N ARG A 74 2.37 1.89 3.28
CA ARG A 74 3.03 1.29 2.13
C ARG A 74 3.85 0.09 2.55
N ILE A 75 3.64 -1.04 1.89
CA ILE A 75 4.33 -2.30 2.16
C ILE A 75 5.02 -2.76 0.88
N LYS A 76 6.34 -3.00 0.96
CA LYS A 76 7.09 -3.61 -0.13
C LYS A 76 7.02 -5.13 0.01
N GLU A 77 6.46 -5.79 -0.99
CA GLU A 77 6.28 -7.23 -1.06
C GLU A 77 7.25 -7.84 -2.07
N ARG A 78 7.74 -9.06 -1.80
CA ARG A 78 8.51 -9.84 -2.79
C ARG A 78 7.83 -11.17 -3.03
N ILE A 79 7.46 -11.43 -4.28
CA ILE A 79 6.81 -12.67 -4.68
C ILE A 79 7.62 -13.28 -5.81
N ALA A 80 8.25 -14.42 -5.50
CA ALA A 80 9.24 -15.05 -6.35
C ALA A 80 10.34 -14.05 -6.78
N LEU A 81 10.44 -13.78 -8.09
CA LEU A 81 11.47 -12.94 -8.71
C LEU A 81 11.05 -11.46 -8.89
N LYS A 82 9.83 -11.07 -8.46
CA LYS A 82 9.30 -9.71 -8.66
C LYS A 82 8.98 -9.02 -7.33
N THR A 83 9.32 -7.74 -7.26
CA THR A 83 8.97 -6.86 -6.15
C THR A 83 7.68 -6.11 -6.49
N PHE A 84 6.82 -5.97 -5.49
CA PHE A 84 5.56 -5.25 -5.56
C PHE A 84 5.49 -4.26 -4.41
N GLU A 85 4.62 -3.28 -4.56
CA GLU A 85 4.33 -2.29 -3.52
C GLU A 85 2.82 -2.26 -3.33
N THR A 86 2.38 -2.49 -2.09
CA THR A 86 0.98 -2.43 -1.69
C THR A 86 0.77 -1.15 -0.90
N VAL A 87 -0.28 -0.42 -1.21
CA VAL A 87 -0.67 0.81 -0.49
C VAL A 87 -2.09 0.62 0.02
N GLY A 88 -2.33 1.05 1.26
CA GLY A 88 -3.67 1.12 1.84
C GLY A 88 -3.94 2.50 2.42
N ARG A 89 -5.20 2.96 2.34
CA ARG A 89 -5.64 4.28 2.80
C ARG A 89 -6.94 4.21 3.60
N SER A 90 -7.08 5.16 4.51
CA SER A 90 -8.34 5.48 5.18
C SER A 90 -8.51 7.00 5.33
N SER A 91 -9.73 7.48 5.16
CA SER A 91 -10.16 8.84 5.51
C SER A 91 -10.78 8.92 6.92
N GLU A 92 -11.01 7.78 7.57
CA GLU A 92 -11.60 7.71 8.91
C GLU A 92 -10.51 7.90 9.97
N VAL A 93 -9.99 9.13 10.01
CA VAL A 93 -8.97 9.58 10.94
C VAL A 93 -9.42 10.87 11.63
N THR A 94 -9.33 10.87 12.95
CA THR A 94 -9.56 12.07 13.76
C THR A 94 -8.34 12.36 14.60
N GLY A 95 -8.17 13.61 15.02
CA GLY A 95 -7.03 13.96 15.85
C GLY A 95 -6.68 15.43 15.88
N SER A 96 -5.63 15.71 16.63
CA SER A 96 -5.11 17.04 16.86
C SER A 96 -3.62 17.02 17.15
N LEU A 97 -2.94 18.11 16.82
CA LEU A 97 -1.54 18.33 17.17
C LEU A 97 -1.35 19.74 17.72
N LYS A 98 -0.38 19.93 18.61
CA LYS A 98 0.01 21.22 19.17
C LYS A 98 1.42 21.57 18.74
N ILE A 99 1.58 22.76 18.17
CA ILE A 99 2.88 23.32 17.80
C ILE A 99 3.20 24.47 18.75
N LEU A 100 4.42 24.45 19.30
CA LEU A 100 4.99 25.53 20.10
C LEU A 100 6.45 25.71 19.68
N ASP A 101 6.88 26.95 19.43
CA ASP A 101 8.25 27.29 19.03
C ASP A 101 8.77 26.42 17.86
N SER A 102 7.92 26.23 16.84
CA SER A 102 8.19 25.38 15.67
C SER A 102 8.43 23.89 15.99
N GLN A 103 7.99 23.41 17.17
CA GLN A 103 8.07 22.00 17.56
C GLN A 103 6.68 21.43 17.87
N ILE A 104 6.44 20.19 17.45
CA ILE A 104 5.24 19.45 17.84
C ILE A 104 5.44 19.01 19.29
N THR A 105 4.62 19.54 20.20
CA THR A 105 4.70 19.24 21.65
C THR A 105 3.68 18.21 22.10
N GLN A 106 2.56 18.10 21.38
CA GLN A 106 1.53 17.11 21.65
C GLN A 106 0.91 16.66 20.32
N THR A 107 0.57 15.38 20.23
CA THR A 107 -0.15 14.85 19.08
C THR A 107 -1.03 13.68 19.50
N THR A 108 -2.23 13.58 18.93
CA THR A 108 -3.15 12.48 19.14
C THR A 108 -3.90 12.24 17.85
N PHE A 109 -3.84 11.00 17.35
CA PHE A 109 -4.55 10.57 16.17
C PHE A 109 -5.24 9.24 16.48
N GLU A 110 -6.49 9.14 16.07
CA GLU A 110 -7.31 7.94 16.16
C GLU A 110 -7.79 7.58 14.76
N VAL A 111 -7.65 6.31 14.40
CA VAL A 111 -7.95 5.80 13.07
C VAL A 111 -8.86 4.59 13.22
N ASP A 112 -9.97 4.57 12.47
CA ASP A 112 -10.74 3.33 12.35
C ASP A 112 -10.00 2.37 11.41
N MET A 113 -9.34 1.37 12.01
CA MET A 113 -8.55 0.40 11.25
C MET A 113 -9.37 -0.44 10.27
N ARG A 114 -10.69 -0.57 10.47
CA ARG A 114 -11.56 -1.42 9.62
C ARG A 114 -11.88 -0.79 8.27
N THR A 115 -11.57 0.49 8.12
CA THR A 115 -11.95 1.31 6.95
C THR A 115 -10.82 1.41 5.94
N PHE A 116 -9.65 0.84 6.25
CA PHE A 116 -8.54 0.76 5.31
C PHE A 116 -8.95 0.01 4.05
N GLN A 117 -8.71 0.64 2.91
CA GLN A 117 -8.85 0.05 1.59
C GLN A 117 -7.49 0.00 0.91
N SER A 118 -7.15 -1.17 0.38
CA SER A 118 -5.97 -1.37 -0.46
C SER A 118 -6.38 -1.52 -1.93
N ASP A 119 -5.41 -1.81 -2.79
CA ASP A 119 -5.67 -2.15 -4.19
C ASP A 119 -6.31 -3.54 -4.38
N SER A 120 -6.53 -4.34 -3.33
CA SER A 120 -7.07 -5.70 -3.46
C SER A 120 -8.19 -5.96 -2.47
N GLY A 121 -9.42 -6.08 -2.97
CA GLY A 121 -10.58 -6.42 -2.15
C GLY A 121 -10.46 -7.76 -1.42
N GLY A 122 -9.70 -8.72 -1.98
CA GLY A 122 -9.42 -9.99 -1.31
C GLY A 122 -8.58 -9.83 -0.05
N ARG A 123 -7.59 -8.93 -0.06
CA ARG A 123 -6.77 -8.62 1.10
C ARG A 123 -7.58 -7.85 2.15
N ASP A 124 -8.37 -6.87 1.71
CA ASP A 124 -9.20 -6.08 2.59
C ASP A 124 -10.25 -6.97 3.30
N ALA A 125 -10.85 -7.93 2.57
CA ALA A 125 -11.76 -8.91 3.15
C ALA A 125 -11.07 -9.85 4.18
N GLN A 126 -9.83 -10.28 3.92
CA GLN A 126 -9.08 -11.08 4.89
C GLN A 126 -8.76 -10.28 6.15
N PHE A 127 -8.35 -9.02 6.00
CA PHE A 127 -8.03 -8.14 7.11
C PHE A 127 -9.26 -7.84 7.97
N ASN A 128 -10.35 -7.38 7.35
CA ASN A 128 -11.58 -7.00 8.04
C ASN A 128 -12.38 -8.17 8.60
N GLY A 129 -12.18 -9.39 8.06
CA GLY A 129 -12.93 -10.57 8.48
C GLY A 129 -12.21 -11.49 9.48
N ARG A 130 -10.88 -11.57 9.43
CA ARG A 130 -10.11 -12.56 10.22
C ARG A 130 -9.09 -11.96 11.17
N ILE A 131 -8.65 -10.73 10.92
CA ILE A 131 -7.57 -10.09 11.67
C ILE A 131 -8.13 -9.08 12.65
N MET A 132 -9.07 -8.26 12.18
CA MET A 132 -9.89 -7.36 12.99
C MET A 132 -11.17 -8.06 13.43
#